data_AF-A0A9Q3HVS9-F1
#
_entry.id   AF-A0A9Q3HVS9-F1
#
_cell.length_a   1.000
_cell.length_b   1.000
_cell.length_c   1.000
_cell.angle_alpha   90.00
_cell.angle_beta   90.00
_cell.angle_gamma   90.00
#
_symmetry.space_group_name_H-M   'P 1'
#
loop_
_entity.id
_entity.type
_entity.pdbx_description
1 polymer ?
#
loop_
_entity_poly.entity_id
_entity_poly.type
_entity_poly.pdbx_seq_one_letter_code
_entity_poly.pdbx_strand_id
1 'polypeptide(L)'
;MIVCINNSQHPLIIDSGAHCSIVARNYLYNHFPKWKQQLLPTKAKNFKSASGKITSIGSITKEIIIPHRKGNITLNPEFVVLDDAHIQGILLGTDYQRMYGIDIYNSKNRRITIGTNKENEFTLDIYQISAQDPLEGLLNEFRGGQFSTNLTSKQKLSLV
;
A
#
# COMPACT_ATOMS: atom_id res chain seq x y z
N MET A 1 7.27 4.56 2.00
CA MET A 1 7.00 4.09 3.39
C MET A 1 7.03 2.57 3.41
N ILE A 2 7.08 1.94 4.58
CA ILE A 2 7.01 0.47 4.70
C ILE A 2 5.58 0.07 5.08
N VAL A 3 5.10 -1.00 4.46
CA VAL A 3 3.80 -1.62 4.75
C VAL A 3 3.96 -3.12 4.89
N CYS A 4 2.96 -3.77 5.47
CA CYS A 4 2.92 -5.21 5.66
C CYS A 4 1.96 -5.86 4.66
N ILE A 5 2.40 -6.94 4.01
CA ILE A 5 1.59 -7.80 3.14
C ILE A 5 1.99 -9.24 3.48
N ASN A 6 1.02 -10.12 3.79
CA ASN A 6 1.30 -11.50 4.20
C ASN A 6 2.37 -11.60 5.31
N ASN A 7 2.28 -10.75 6.34
CA ASN A 7 3.25 -10.65 7.44
C ASN A 7 4.69 -10.31 7.05
N SER A 8 4.92 -9.83 5.81
CA SER A 8 6.22 -9.40 5.31
C SER A 8 6.23 -7.91 5.02
N GLN A 9 7.38 -7.25 5.23
CA GLN A 9 7.55 -5.82 5.00
C GLN A 9 7.85 -5.53 3.52
N HIS A 10 7.17 -4.53 2.97
CA HIS A 10 7.29 -4.14 1.57
C HIS A 10 7.34 -2.61 1.43
N PRO A 11 8.18 -2.07 0.54
CA PRO A 11 8.11 -0.66 0.18
C PRO A 11 6.80 -0.32 -0.51
N LEU A 12 6.12 0.69 0.02
CA LEU A 12 5.00 1.37 -0.60
C LEU A 12 5.43 2.76 -1.08
N ILE A 13 5.18 3.02 -2.35
CA ILE A 13 5.32 4.31 -3.00
C ILE A 13 3.92 4.89 -3.14
N ILE A 14 3.72 6.12 -2.68
CA ILE A 14 2.49 6.87 -2.97
C ILE A 14 2.87 7.92 -4.00
N ASP A 15 2.27 7.83 -5.19
CA ASP A 15 2.65 8.64 -6.34
C ASP A 15 1.42 9.34 -6.93
N SER A 16 1.30 10.65 -6.70
CA SER A 16 0.23 11.48 -7.25
C SER A 16 0.34 11.69 -8.76
N GLY A 17 1.49 11.36 -9.37
CA GLY A 17 1.69 11.36 -10.82
C GLY A 17 1.19 10.10 -11.51
N ALA A 18 0.91 9.03 -10.77
CA ALA A 18 0.38 7.80 -11.30
C ALA A 18 -1.16 7.80 -11.28
N HIS A 19 -1.78 7.54 -12.43
CA HIS A 19 -3.24 7.43 -12.51
C HIS A 19 -3.76 6.17 -11.81
N CYS A 20 -3.05 5.06 -11.95
CA CYS A 20 -3.42 3.76 -11.41
C CYS A 20 -2.36 3.22 -10.46
N SER A 21 -2.79 2.38 -9.53
CA SER A 21 -1.92 1.63 -8.66
C SER A 21 -1.32 0.44 -9.39
N ILE A 22 -0.01 0.24 -9.25
CA ILE A 22 0.76 -0.72 -10.04
C ILE A 22 1.75 -1.53 -9.19
N VAL A 23 2.16 -2.66 -9.73
CA VAL A 23 3.27 -3.47 -9.22
C VAL A 23 4.06 -4.07 -10.38
N ALA A 24 5.38 -4.13 -10.24
CA ALA A 24 6.24 -4.76 -11.24
C ALA A 24 6.18 -6.29 -11.16
N ARG A 25 6.15 -6.97 -12.33
CA ARG A 25 6.20 -8.44 -12.41
C ARG A 25 7.40 -9.02 -11.67
N ASN A 26 8.59 -8.42 -11.85
CA ASN A 26 9.81 -8.90 -11.19
C ASN A 26 9.73 -8.77 -9.66
N TYR A 27 9.10 -7.71 -9.16
CA TYR A 27 8.86 -7.55 -7.73
C TYR A 27 7.92 -8.65 -7.20
N LEU A 28 6.82 -8.94 -7.92
CA LEU A 28 5.93 -10.04 -7.56
C LEU A 28 6.64 -11.40 -7.58
N TYR A 29 7.47 -11.66 -8.59
CA TYR A 29 8.24 -12.89 -8.71
C TYR A 29 9.15 -13.12 -7.51
N ASN A 30 9.84 -12.07 -7.05
CA ASN A 30 10.79 -12.17 -5.93
C ASN A 30 10.13 -12.31 -4.56
N HIS A 31 8.93 -11.73 -4.38
CA HIS A 31 8.32 -11.59 -3.05
C HIS A 31 7.04 -12.39 -2.84
N PHE A 32 6.37 -12.84 -3.90
CA PHE A 32 5.07 -13.50 -3.81
C PHE A 32 5.00 -14.77 -4.67
N PRO A 33 5.54 -15.92 -4.23
CA PRO A 33 5.74 -17.12 -5.07
C PRO A 33 4.50 -17.63 -5.81
N LYS A 34 3.29 -17.36 -5.31
CA LYS A 34 2.01 -17.79 -5.89
C LYS A 34 1.25 -16.68 -6.64
N TRP A 35 1.88 -15.53 -6.91
CA TRP A 35 1.20 -14.36 -7.49
C TRP A 35 0.51 -14.67 -8.83
N LYS A 36 1.08 -15.53 -9.67
CA LYS A 36 0.50 -15.90 -10.97
C LYS A 36 -0.87 -16.57 -10.83
N GLN A 37 -1.11 -17.33 -9.76
CA GLN A 37 -2.39 -17.98 -9.49
C GLN A 37 -3.47 -16.99 -9.07
N GLN A 38 -3.07 -15.80 -8.64
CA GLN A 38 -3.94 -14.71 -8.20
C GLN A 38 -4.09 -13.65 -9.30
N LEU A 39 -3.50 -13.87 -10.48
CA LEU A 39 -3.53 -12.92 -11.58
C LEU A 39 -4.90 -12.95 -12.23
N LEU A 40 -5.55 -11.80 -12.24
CA LEU A 40 -6.82 -11.57 -12.91
C LEU A 40 -6.58 -10.92 -14.28
N PRO A 41 -7.45 -11.15 -15.28
CA PRO A 41 -7.37 -10.45 -16.55
C PRO A 41 -7.54 -8.94 -16.38
N THR A 42 -6.64 -8.13 -16.95
CA THR A 42 -6.76 -6.66 -16.90
C THR A 42 -7.88 -6.19 -17.82
N LYS A 43 -8.72 -5.26 -17.34
CA LYS A 43 -9.77 -4.60 -18.15
C LYS A 43 -9.22 -3.50 -19.08
N ALA A 44 -8.09 -2.90 -18.72
CA ALA A 44 -7.46 -1.79 -19.44
C ALA A 44 -6.39 -2.26 -20.44
N LYS A 45 -6.38 -1.66 -21.65
CA LYS A 45 -5.52 -2.08 -22.77
C LYS A 45 -4.32 -1.17 -23.06
N ASN A 46 -4.24 0.03 -22.48
CA ASN A 46 -3.21 1.01 -22.87
C ASN A 46 -2.65 1.78 -21.67
N PHE A 47 -1.54 1.28 -21.09
CA PHE A 47 -0.79 2.02 -20.08
C PHE A 47 0.31 2.86 -20.73
N LYS A 48 0.48 4.08 -20.23
CA LYS A 48 1.54 5.01 -20.65
C LYS A 48 2.36 5.41 -19.44
N SER A 49 3.66 5.51 -19.63
CA SER A 49 4.61 6.05 -18.67
C SER A 49 5.35 7.23 -19.26
N ALA A 50 6.10 7.94 -18.41
CA ALA A 50 6.99 9.01 -18.87
C ALA A 50 8.03 8.54 -19.90
N SER A 51 8.44 7.27 -19.85
CA SER A 51 9.42 6.66 -20.76
C SER A 51 8.82 5.97 -21.97
N GLY A 52 7.50 6.00 -22.14
CA GLY A 52 6.81 5.41 -23.29
C GLY A 52 5.73 4.40 -22.91
N LYS A 53 5.46 3.45 -23.82
CA LYS A 53 4.45 2.40 -23.61
C LYS A 53 4.93 1.41 -22.55
N ILE A 54 3.98 0.90 -21.77
CA ILE A 54 4.20 -0.14 -20.76
C ILE A 54 3.26 -1.30 -21.05
N THR A 55 3.73 -2.52 -20.81
CA THR A 55 2.96 -3.75 -20.98
C THR A 55 2.31 -4.17 -19.67
N SER A 56 0.98 -4.24 -19.62
CA SER A 56 0.26 -4.86 -18.51
C SER A 56 -0.09 -6.32 -18.80
N ILE A 57 0.05 -7.19 -17.79
CA ILE A 57 -0.19 -8.64 -17.95
C ILE A 57 -1.40 -9.16 -17.17
N GLY A 58 -1.93 -8.36 -16.25
CA GLY A 58 -3.03 -8.73 -15.38
C GLY A 58 -3.17 -7.74 -14.24
N SER A 59 -4.07 -8.04 -13.32
CA SER A 59 -4.18 -7.34 -12.05
C SER A 59 -4.17 -8.31 -10.87
N ILE A 60 -3.83 -7.82 -9.69
CA ILE A 60 -3.78 -8.61 -8.46
C ILE A 60 -4.26 -7.77 -7.28
N THR A 61 -5.13 -8.32 -6.45
CA THR A 61 -5.54 -7.69 -5.19
C THR A 61 -4.59 -8.09 -4.07
N LYS A 62 -4.14 -7.12 -3.28
CA LYS A 62 -3.35 -7.36 -2.07
C LYS A 62 -3.90 -6.56 -0.90
N GLU A 63 -4.13 -7.23 0.22
CA GLU A 63 -4.32 -6.56 1.49
C GLU A 63 -2.99 -5.93 1.94
N ILE A 64 -3.03 -4.66 2.28
CA ILE A 64 -1.90 -3.90 2.77
C ILE A 64 -2.25 -3.40 4.16
N ILE A 65 -1.38 -3.69 5.12
CA ILE A 65 -1.50 -3.20 6.47
C ILE A 65 -0.45 -2.11 6.66
N ILE A 66 -0.90 -0.91 7.01
CA ILE A 66 -0.06 0.21 7.41
C ILE A 66 -0.07 0.24 8.95
N PRO A 67 1.05 -0.09 9.61
CA PRO A 67 1.15 -0.04 11.05
C PRO A 67 1.05 1.40 11.55
N HIS A 68 0.23 1.64 12.57
CA HIS A 68 0.07 2.97 13.15
C HIS A 68 -0.29 2.89 14.64
N ARG A 69 0.15 3.90 15.42
CA ARG A 69 0.08 3.89 16.90
C ARG A 69 -1.36 3.86 17.46
N LYS A 70 -2.33 4.41 16.72
CA LYS A 70 -3.76 4.38 17.09
C LYS A 70 -4.50 3.11 16.63
N GLY A 71 -3.77 2.14 16.07
CA GLY A 71 -4.34 0.98 15.38
C GLY A 71 -3.92 0.95 13.91
N ASN A 72 -3.91 -0.24 13.34
CA ASN A 72 -3.47 -0.45 11.96
C ASN A 72 -4.52 0.02 10.96
N ILE A 73 -4.05 0.44 9.80
CA ILE A 73 -4.90 0.82 8.67
C ILE A 73 -4.78 -0.29 7.62
N THR A 74 -5.91 -0.87 7.24
CA THR A 74 -5.95 -1.92 6.22
C THR A 74 -6.52 -1.37 4.92
N LEU A 75 -5.76 -1.50 3.84
CA LEU A 75 -6.16 -1.15 2.47
C LEU A 75 -6.26 -2.43 1.63
N ASN A 76 -7.19 -2.48 0.68
CA ASN A 76 -7.39 -3.63 -0.22
C ASN A 76 -7.31 -3.24 -1.70
N PRO A 77 -6.19 -2.65 -2.16
CA PRO A 77 -6.05 -2.24 -3.54
C PRO A 77 -5.88 -3.40 -4.53
N GLU A 78 -6.40 -3.18 -5.74
CA GLU A 78 -6.09 -3.92 -6.96
C GLU A 78 -4.93 -3.22 -7.68
N PHE A 79 -3.85 -3.95 -7.90
CA PHE A 79 -2.68 -3.47 -8.60
C PHE A 79 -2.66 -4.00 -10.03
N VAL A 80 -2.44 -3.11 -10.99
CA VAL A 80 -2.07 -3.55 -12.34
C VAL A 80 -0.65 -4.09 -12.31
N VAL A 81 -0.47 -5.30 -12.83
CA VAL A 81 0.83 -5.93 -12.96
C VAL A 81 1.46 -5.51 -14.28
N LEU A 82 2.62 -4.85 -14.19
CA LEU A 82 3.39 -4.39 -15.34
C LEU A 82 4.57 -5.33 -15.60
N ASP A 83 4.75 -5.74 -16.86
CA ASP A 83 5.79 -6.70 -17.25
C ASP A 83 7.20 -6.08 -17.25
N ASP A 84 7.27 -4.84 -17.72
CA ASP A 84 8.47 -4.08 -18.08
C ASP A 84 8.79 -2.94 -17.09
N ALA A 85 8.09 -2.88 -15.95
CA ALA A 85 8.36 -1.89 -14.91
C ALA A 85 9.56 -2.27 -14.01
N HIS A 86 10.36 -1.28 -13.64
CA HIS A 86 11.54 -1.42 -12.78
C HIS A 86 11.32 -0.87 -11.35
N ILE A 87 10.12 -1.05 -10.80
CA ILE A 87 9.76 -0.54 -9.47
C ILE A 87 10.13 -1.58 -8.39
N GLN A 88 10.84 -1.15 -7.35
CA GLN A 88 11.22 -1.96 -6.18
C GLN A 88 10.23 -1.78 -5.03
N GLY A 89 8.98 -2.16 -5.26
CA GLY A 89 7.90 -1.96 -4.32
C GLY A 89 6.53 -2.08 -4.99
N ILE A 90 5.50 -1.74 -4.21
CA ILE A 90 4.16 -1.49 -4.73
C ILE A 90 3.91 0.01 -4.81
N LEU A 91 3.13 0.44 -5.80
CA LEU A 91 2.83 1.85 -6.02
C LEU A 91 1.33 2.09 -5.91
N LEU A 92 0.92 2.97 -5.00
CA LEU A 92 -0.44 3.49 -4.89
C LEU A 92 -0.56 4.80 -5.67
N GLY A 93 -1.33 4.74 -6.75
CA GLY A 93 -1.68 5.86 -7.60
C GLY A 93 -2.87 6.66 -7.07
N THR A 94 -3.30 7.62 -7.88
CA THR A 94 -4.41 8.52 -7.56
C THR A 94 -5.78 7.84 -7.48
N ASP A 95 -5.94 6.68 -8.12
CA ASP A 95 -7.11 5.81 -8.00
C ASP A 95 -7.43 5.47 -6.53
N TYR A 96 -6.44 5.02 -5.78
CA TYR A 96 -6.59 4.63 -4.39
C TYR A 96 -6.28 5.75 -3.40
N GLN A 97 -5.47 6.75 -3.77
CA GLN A 97 -5.33 7.95 -2.93
C GLN A 97 -6.67 8.64 -2.73
N ARG A 98 -7.45 8.83 -3.81
CA ARG A 98 -8.79 9.42 -3.71
C ARG A 98 -9.76 8.54 -2.95
N MET A 99 -9.73 7.22 -3.21
CA MET A 99 -10.63 6.27 -2.56
C MET A 99 -10.46 6.25 -1.04
N TYR A 100 -9.21 6.31 -0.56
CA TYR A 100 -8.90 6.22 0.87
C TYR A 100 -8.69 7.58 1.56
N GLY A 101 -8.85 8.70 0.84
CA GLY A 101 -8.58 10.03 1.37
C GLY A 101 -7.13 10.18 1.82
N ILE A 102 -6.19 9.85 0.93
CA ILE A 102 -4.76 9.96 1.20
C ILE A 102 -4.25 11.31 0.71
N ASP A 103 -3.83 12.18 1.64
CA ASP A 103 -3.16 13.43 1.32
C ASP A 103 -1.68 13.38 1.67
N ILE A 104 -0.85 13.95 0.80
CA ILE A 104 0.60 14.03 0.97
C ILE A 104 0.98 15.48 1.23
N TYR A 105 1.54 15.75 2.42
CA TYR A 105 2.05 17.06 2.79
C TYR A 105 3.56 17.05 2.68
N ASN A 106 4.11 17.75 1.68
CA ASN A 106 5.55 17.80 1.38
C ASN A 106 6.26 19.07 1.90
N SER A 107 5.76 19.66 3.00
CA SER A 107 6.33 20.86 3.62
C SER A 107 7.36 20.53 4.71
N LYS A 108 7.67 21.48 5.63
CA LYS A 108 8.72 21.36 6.67
C LYS A 108 8.62 20.13 7.57
N ASN A 109 7.47 19.44 7.60
CA ASN A 109 7.30 18.11 8.20
C ASN A 109 6.56 17.24 7.20
N ARG A 110 7.30 16.40 6.46
CA ARG A 110 6.71 15.52 5.45
C ARG A 110 5.81 14.51 6.15
N ARG A 111 4.53 14.51 5.83
CA ARG A 111 3.53 13.62 6.44
C ARG A 111 2.50 13.17 5.42
N ILE A 112 1.85 12.06 5.73
CA ILE A 112 0.75 11.48 4.98
C ILE A 112 -0.44 11.43 5.91
N THR A 113 -1.61 11.80 5.41
CA THR A 113 -2.85 11.53 6.11
C THR A 113 -3.63 10.45 5.36
N ILE A 114 -4.39 9.64 6.09
CA ILE A 114 -5.26 8.61 5.52
C ILE A 114 -6.61 8.70 6.23
N GLY A 115 -7.67 8.90 5.46
CA GLY A 115 -9.04 8.99 5.94
C GLY A 115 -9.78 10.15 5.28
N THR A 116 -11.07 9.97 5.06
CA THR A 116 -11.92 10.96 4.38
C THR A 116 -12.60 11.94 5.35
N ASN A 117 -12.48 11.71 6.66
CA ASN A 117 -13.03 12.57 7.71
C ASN A 117 -11.93 12.90 8.73
N LYS A 118 -11.76 14.19 9.05
CA LYS A 118 -10.78 14.72 10.02
C LYS A 118 -10.85 14.07 11.40
N GLU A 119 -12.03 13.62 11.82
CA GLU A 119 -12.21 12.98 13.14
C GLU A 119 -11.61 11.58 13.22
N ASN A 120 -11.50 10.88 12.07
CA ASN A 120 -10.98 9.51 11.96
C ASN A 120 -9.73 9.44 11.07
N GLU A 121 -9.08 10.58 10.84
CA GLU A 121 -7.89 10.67 10.00
C GLU A 121 -6.67 10.14 10.76
N PHE A 122 -5.91 9.29 10.08
CA PHE A 122 -4.63 8.80 10.54
C PHE A 122 -3.53 9.70 9.98
N THR A 123 -2.63 10.20 10.82
CA THR A 123 -1.47 10.98 10.38
C THR A 123 -0.21 10.17 10.57
N LEU A 124 0.53 9.94 9.48
CA LEU A 124 1.82 9.28 9.47
C LEU A 124 2.89 10.30 9.11
N ASP A 125 3.80 10.57 10.04
CA ASP A 125 4.97 11.37 9.72
C ASP A 125 5.97 10.53 8.91
N ILE A 126 6.45 11.08 7.80
CA ILE A 126 7.49 10.47 6.96
C ILE A 126 8.86 10.90 7.50
N TYR A 127 9.19 10.48 8.72
CA TYR A 127 10.58 10.55 9.17
C TYR A 127 11.35 9.34 8.60
N GLN A 128 12.67 9.50 8.40
CA GLN A 128 13.53 8.34 8.25
C GLN A 128 13.30 7.48 9.49
N ILE A 129 12.80 6.26 9.32
CA ILE A 129 12.66 5.27 10.40
C ILE A 129 14.08 5.04 10.93
N SER A 130 14.47 5.80 11.95
CA SER A 130 15.69 5.54 12.69
C SER A 130 15.39 4.42 13.68
N ALA A 131 16.42 3.67 14.08
CA ALA A 131 16.29 2.52 14.97
C ALA A 131 15.70 2.84 16.37
N GLN A 132 15.36 4.10 16.64
CA GLN A 132 14.72 4.58 17.87
C GLN A 132 13.24 4.97 17.67
N ASP A 133 12.63 4.77 16.50
CA ASP A 133 11.21 5.07 16.30
C ASP A 133 10.33 4.10 17.12
N PRO A 134 9.36 4.60 17.90
CA PRO A 134 8.33 3.77 18.54
C PRO A 134 7.57 2.82 17.58
N LEU A 135 7.57 3.09 16.27
CA LEU A 135 7.09 2.16 15.25
C LEU A 135 7.96 0.89 15.13
N GLU A 136 9.26 0.92 15.44
CA GLU A 136 10.09 -0.29 15.44
C GLU A 136 9.60 -1.31 16.48
N GLY A 137 9.10 -0.86 17.64
CA GLY A 137 8.47 -1.75 18.62
C GLY A 137 7.25 -2.47 18.04
N LEU A 138 6.36 -1.72 17.40
CA LEU A 138 5.17 -2.26 16.73
C LEU A 138 5.58 -3.20 15.58
N LEU A 139 6.52 -2.78 14.73
CA LEU A 139 7.09 -3.59 13.65
C LEU A 139 7.76 -4.87 14.16
N ASN A 140 8.38 -4.85 15.34
CA ASN A 140 8.99 -6.01 15.97
C ASN A 140 7.94 -6.98 16.56
N GLU A 141 6.87 -6.47 17.18
CA GLU A 141 5.70 -7.28 17.57
C GLU A 141 5.07 -7.97 16.35
N PHE A 142 4.99 -7.27 15.22
CA PHE A 142 4.60 -7.87 13.93
C PHE A 142 5.60 -8.90 13.43
N ARG A 143 6.91 -8.60 13.43
CA ARG A 143 7.98 -9.54 13.01
C ARG A 143 7.97 -10.82 13.84
N GLY A 144 7.57 -10.75 15.11
CA GLY A 144 7.45 -11.88 16.03
C GLY A 144 6.21 -12.76 15.83
N GLY A 145 5.32 -12.42 14.89
CA GLY A 145 4.11 -13.21 14.61
C GLY A 145 3.08 -13.25 15.74
N GLN A 146 3.22 -12.40 16.78
CA GLN A 146 2.34 -12.37 17.95
C GLN A 146 1.10 -11.48 17.74
N PHE A 147 0.51 -11.48 16.55
CA PHE A 147 -0.67 -10.66 16.29
C PHE A 147 -1.96 -11.45 16.53
N SER A 148 -2.66 -11.10 17.61
CA SER A 148 -4.08 -11.41 17.78
C SER A 148 -4.90 -10.52 16.85
N THR A 149 -5.63 -11.11 15.92
CA THR A 149 -6.58 -10.42 15.01
C THR A 149 -7.82 -9.87 15.73
N ASN A 150 -7.89 -9.92 17.06
CA ASN A 150 -9.02 -9.38 17.82
C ASN A 150 -8.91 -7.87 17.97
N LEU A 151 -9.29 -7.13 16.93
CA LEU A 151 -9.97 -5.86 17.13
C LEU A 151 -11.47 -6.16 17.19
N THR A 152 -12.03 -5.93 18.38
CA THR A 152 -13.43 -6.18 18.74
C THR A 152 -14.41 -5.59 17.72
N SER A 153 -15.50 -6.33 17.51
CA SER A 153 -16.63 -6.20 16.58
C SER A 153 -17.38 -4.85 16.52
N LYS A 154 -16.80 -3.73 16.97
CA LYS A 154 -17.46 -2.41 17.04
C LYS A 154 -17.16 -1.44 15.89
N GLN A 155 -16.44 -1.86 14.85
CA GLN A 155 -16.21 -1.02 13.65
C GLN A 155 -16.67 -1.70 12.35
N LYS A 156 -17.72 -2.53 12.45
CA LYS A 156 -18.51 -2.91 11.29
C LYS A 156 -19.50 -1.77 10.98
N LEU A 157 -18.99 -0.66 10.45
CA LEU A 157 -19.86 0.37 9.88
C LEU A 157 -20.44 -0.20 8.59
N SER A 158 -21.72 -0.52 8.70
CA SER A 158 -22.63 -0.92 7.65
C SER A 158 -22.61 0.06 6.48
N LEU A 159 -22.28 -0.45 5.29
CA LEU A 159 -22.71 0.14 4.03
C LEU A 159 -24.17 -0.32 3.81
N VAL A 160 -25.10 0.61 4.00
CA VAL A 160 -26.40 0.61 3.33
C VAL A 160 -26.35 1.73 2.31
#